data_AF-A0A9P8FEM7-F1
#
_entry.id   AF-A0A9P8FEM7-F1
#
_cell.length_a   1.000
_cell.length_b   1.000
_cell.length_c   1.000
_cell.angle_alpha   90.00
_cell.angle_beta   90.00
_cell.angle_gamma   90.00
#
_symmetry.space_group_name_H-M   'P 1'
#
loop_
_entity.id
_entity.type
_entity.pdbx_description
1 polymer ?
#
loop_
_entity_poly.entity_id
_entity_poly.type
_entity_poly.pdbx_seq_one_letter_code
_entity_poly.pdbx_strand_id
1 'polypeptide(L)'
;ALSSDGRMLAIALERTVQIYDLNSPADSWPVASYITSATGHYIAALDFEHNDSLLRVQLSNKGVVVYLGSPREGKPGLEHWQDKGGLKHAFLDASKLSLPPTEPVDGTPAVSQRLAGLQLLRPFSNGWLVAAQKHATNVQSGSYCLAYIPFSQIHGHVLTAERAVTILEHLPVHLSENIQHLWHDLPSAHINHPRFALSPNNSLLAMSENVASSTPASPSTNRVFLYRLPSAEKLMDTLKPQHPLLQKLEAEQESKYQIKRLPTSLGTISGKVLDFTFESIESGASSPLAVTAVTDIGAMTWTLLDN
;
A
#
# COMPACT_ATOMS: atom_id res chain seq x y z
N ALA A 1 16.72 3.07 -2.18
CA ALA A 1 16.22 1.93 -1.41
C ALA A 1 17.36 0.96 -1.17
N LEU A 2 17.48 0.40 0.03
CA LEU A 2 18.36 -0.74 0.30
C LEU A 2 17.50 -2.00 0.33
N SER A 3 18.03 -3.11 -0.16
CA SER A 3 17.40 -4.42 0.05
C SER A 3 17.45 -4.81 1.53
N SER A 4 16.58 -5.74 1.93
CA SER A 4 16.49 -6.20 3.32
C SER A 4 17.79 -6.79 3.90
N ASP A 5 18.72 -7.27 3.07
CA ASP A 5 20.05 -7.76 3.48
C ASP A 5 21.16 -6.71 3.34
N GLY A 6 20.83 -5.49 2.93
CA GLY A 6 21.78 -4.41 2.66
C GLY A 6 22.70 -4.67 1.47
N ARG A 7 22.47 -5.70 0.65
CA ARG A 7 23.33 -6.03 -0.48
C ARG A 7 23.07 -5.16 -1.70
N MET A 8 21.80 -4.86 -1.98
CA MET A 8 21.39 -4.11 -3.17
C MET A 8 21.05 -2.67 -2.82
N LEU A 9 21.51 -1.74 -3.64
CA LEU A 9 21.14 -0.34 -3.57
C LEU A 9 20.41 0.07 -4.85
N ALA A 10 19.13 0.41 -4.73
CA ALA A 10 18.36 1.02 -5.80
C ALA A 10 18.41 2.55 -5.70
N ILE A 11 18.82 3.20 -6.78
CA ILE A 11 18.95 4.66 -6.91
C ILE A 11 18.03 5.15 -8.01
N ALA A 12 17.32 6.24 -7.73
CA ALA A 12 16.58 7.00 -8.72
C ALA A 12 17.46 8.15 -9.24
N LEU A 13 17.64 8.20 -10.55
CA LEU A 13 18.29 9.30 -11.28
C LEU A 13 17.25 9.97 -12.17
N GLU A 14 16.53 10.93 -11.59
CA GLU A 14 15.34 11.58 -12.16
C GLU A 14 14.23 10.60 -12.57
N ARG A 15 14.36 9.99 -13.75
CA ARG A 15 13.39 9.07 -14.37
C ARG A 15 13.95 7.67 -14.55
N THR A 16 15.23 7.47 -14.27
CA THR A 16 15.90 6.17 -14.41
C THR A 16 16.04 5.54 -13.03
N VAL A 17 15.81 4.24 -12.95
CA VAL A 17 16.18 3.43 -11.79
C VAL A 17 17.43 2.65 -12.13
N GLN A 18 18.38 2.61 -11.21
CA GLN A 18 19.55 1.75 -11.27
C GLN A 18 19.65 0.91 -10.00
N ILE A 19 20.08 -0.33 -10.14
CA ILE A 19 20.36 -1.24 -9.02
C ILE A 19 21.85 -1.56 -9.02
N TYR A 20 22.50 -1.39 -7.86
CA TYR A 20 23.90 -1.69 -7.62
C TYR A 20 24.04 -2.84 -6.62
N ASP A 21 25.07 -3.68 -6.79
CA ASP A 21 25.53 -4.61 -5.76
C ASP A 21 26.58 -3.89 -4.91
N LEU A 22 26.28 -3.68 -3.63
CA LEU A 22 27.18 -3.01 -2.69
C LEU A 22 28.41 -3.84 -2.31
N ASN A 23 28.43 -5.13 -2.66
CA ASN A 23 29.64 -5.95 -2.55
C ASN A 23 30.60 -5.78 -3.74
N SER A 24 30.16 -5.11 -4.81
CA SER A 24 31.00 -4.86 -5.98
C SER A 24 31.92 -3.63 -5.75
N PRO A 25 33.08 -3.54 -6.43
CA PRO A 25 33.94 -2.37 -6.37
C PRO A 25 33.20 -1.07 -6.70
N ALA A 26 33.63 0.07 -6.15
CA ALA A 26 32.94 1.36 -6.29
C ALA A 26 32.74 1.82 -7.75
N ASP A 27 33.64 1.44 -8.65
CA ASP A 27 33.60 1.81 -10.07
C ASP A 27 32.78 0.82 -10.93
N SER A 28 32.01 -0.07 -10.30
CA SER A 28 31.22 -1.07 -11.00
C SER A 28 29.98 -0.47 -11.66
N TRP A 29 29.64 -1.00 -12.83
CA TRP A 29 28.40 -0.67 -13.51
C TRP A 29 27.18 -1.14 -12.71
N PRO A 30 26.03 -0.47 -12.84
CA PRO A 30 24.79 -0.95 -12.24
C PRO A 30 24.45 -2.34 -12.78
N VAL A 31 24.03 -3.21 -11.87
CA VAL A 31 23.53 -4.56 -12.14
C VAL A 31 22.37 -4.49 -13.12
N ALA A 32 21.46 -3.54 -12.92
CA ALA A 32 20.34 -3.30 -13.80
C ALA A 32 20.04 -1.80 -13.90
N SER A 33 19.57 -1.37 -15.08
CA SER A 33 19.13 0.00 -15.33
C SER A 33 17.84 -0.02 -16.15
N TYR A 34 16.89 0.83 -15.77
CA TYR A 34 15.62 0.97 -16.47
C TYR A 34 15.16 2.42 -16.46
N ILE A 35 14.83 2.92 -17.64
CA ILE A 35 14.20 4.22 -17.80
C ILE A 35 12.71 4.02 -17.59
N THR A 36 12.17 4.61 -16.53
CA THR A 36 10.73 4.63 -16.34
C THR A 36 10.15 5.53 -17.43
N SER A 37 9.52 4.94 -18.44
CA SER A 37 8.68 5.68 -19.41
C SER A 37 7.39 6.19 -18.73
N ALA A 38 7.33 6.23 -17.40
CA ALA A 38 6.17 6.52 -16.59
C ALA A 38 5.77 8.01 -16.74
N THR A 39 5.16 8.32 -17.88
CA THR A 39 4.34 9.50 -18.15
C THR A 39 5.05 10.85 -17.98
N GLY A 40 6.39 10.87 -18.01
CA GLY A 40 7.18 12.11 -17.91
C GLY A 40 7.44 12.61 -16.49
N HIS A 41 7.00 11.88 -15.47
CA HIS A 41 7.20 12.24 -14.06
C HIS A 41 8.54 11.74 -13.52
N TYR A 42 9.07 12.46 -12.52
CA TYR A 42 10.27 12.03 -11.81
C TYR A 42 9.90 11.07 -10.66
N ILE A 43 10.87 10.27 -10.25
CA ILE A 43 10.74 9.31 -9.17
C ILE A 43 10.92 10.04 -7.83
N ALA A 44 9.92 9.92 -6.96
CA ALA A 44 9.90 10.55 -5.65
C ALA A 44 10.38 9.62 -4.52
N ALA A 45 10.16 8.30 -4.67
CA ALA A 45 10.64 7.31 -3.71
C ALA A 45 10.82 5.94 -4.37
N LEU A 46 11.67 5.12 -3.76
CA LEU A 46 11.94 3.74 -4.13
C LEU A 46 11.95 2.89 -2.86
N ASP A 47 11.34 1.72 -2.91
CA ASP A 47 11.39 0.72 -1.84
C ASP A 47 11.44 -0.68 -2.42
N PHE A 48 12.27 -1.56 -1.84
CA PHE A 48 12.20 -2.98 -2.12
C PHE A 48 11.05 -3.57 -1.29
N GLU A 49 10.17 -4.32 -1.94
CA GLU A 49 9.02 -4.95 -1.31
C GLU A 49 8.92 -6.42 -1.74
N HIS A 50 8.16 -7.22 -0.98
CA HIS A 50 7.97 -8.65 -1.20
C HIS A 50 9.28 -9.42 -1.33
N ASN A 51 10.05 -9.50 -0.23
CA ASN A 51 11.34 -10.20 -0.17
C ASN A 51 12.34 -9.69 -1.21
N ASP A 52 12.36 -8.38 -1.46
CA ASP A 52 13.20 -7.75 -2.48
C ASP A 52 13.00 -8.32 -3.91
N SER A 53 11.83 -8.91 -4.20
CA SER A 53 11.49 -9.38 -5.55
C SER A 53 10.79 -8.32 -6.40
N LEU A 54 10.22 -7.30 -5.73
CA LEU A 54 9.56 -6.17 -6.33
C LEU A 54 10.21 -4.87 -5.88
N LEU A 55 10.24 -3.89 -6.78
CA LEU A 55 10.67 -2.54 -6.50
C LEU A 55 9.48 -1.63 -6.70
N ARG A 56 8.99 -1.08 -5.59
CA ARG A 56 7.96 -0.07 -5.58
C ARG A 56 8.57 1.28 -5.95
N VAL A 57 8.10 1.84 -7.06
CA VAL A 57 8.52 3.14 -7.59
C VAL A 57 7.38 4.13 -7.43
N GLN A 58 7.58 5.10 -6.55
CA GLN A 58 6.61 6.18 -6.35
C GLN A 58 6.94 7.36 -7.25
N LEU A 59 5.98 7.80 -8.03
CA LEU A 59 6.12 8.95 -8.93
C LEU A 59 5.67 10.23 -8.24
N SER A 60 6.21 11.36 -8.69
CA SER A 60 5.81 12.68 -8.20
C SER A 60 4.37 13.09 -8.56
N ASN A 61 3.76 12.39 -9.52
CA ASN A 61 2.37 12.64 -9.89
C ASN A 61 1.40 12.05 -8.87
N LYS A 62 0.97 12.89 -7.91
CA LYS A 62 -0.23 12.65 -7.09
C LYS A 62 -0.27 11.26 -6.43
N GLY A 63 0.88 10.71 -6.06
CA GLY A 63 1.01 9.40 -5.41
C GLY A 63 0.86 8.18 -6.31
N VAL A 64 0.98 8.31 -7.63
CA VAL A 64 1.01 7.14 -8.52
C VAL A 64 2.22 6.25 -8.19
N VAL A 65 1.99 4.94 -8.16
CA VAL A 65 3.00 3.92 -7.87
C VAL A 65 3.08 2.93 -9.04
N VAL A 66 4.31 2.51 -9.37
CA VAL A 66 4.61 1.44 -10.30
C VAL A 66 5.44 0.38 -9.58
N TYR A 67 5.10 -0.89 -9.73
CA TYR A 67 5.91 -2.01 -9.26
C TYR A 67 6.69 -2.59 -10.43
N LEU A 68 8.01 -2.63 -10.28
CA LEU A 68 8.94 -3.29 -11.18
C LEU A 68 9.42 -4.61 -10.59
N GLY A 69 9.81 -5.56 -11.44
CA GLY A 69 10.18 -6.92 -11.00
C GLY A 69 9.03 -7.90 -11.13
N SER A 70 9.21 -9.12 -10.63
CA SER A 70 8.20 -10.18 -10.60
C SER A 70 8.18 -10.81 -9.21
N PRO A 71 7.01 -11.08 -8.61
CA PRO A 71 6.92 -11.72 -7.31
C PRO A 71 7.60 -13.10 -7.31
N ARG A 72 8.31 -13.44 -6.23
CA ARG A 72 8.87 -14.78 -6.00
C ARG A 72 8.53 -15.27 -4.59
N GLU A 73 8.42 -16.59 -4.42
CA GLU A 73 8.19 -17.24 -3.12
C GLU A 73 9.39 -17.15 -2.16
N GLY A 74 10.49 -16.53 -2.58
CA GLY A 74 11.66 -16.26 -1.76
C GLY A 74 12.42 -15.04 -2.25
N LYS A 75 13.49 -14.69 -1.53
CA LYS A 75 14.35 -13.57 -1.88
C LYS A 75 15.15 -13.89 -3.16
N PRO A 76 14.98 -13.14 -4.26
CA PRO A 76 15.78 -13.36 -5.45
C PRO A 76 17.22 -12.90 -5.28
N GLY A 77 18.13 -13.54 -6.01
CA GLY A 77 19.48 -13.02 -6.23
C GLY A 77 19.51 -11.85 -7.21
N LEU A 78 20.71 -11.33 -7.47
CA LEU A 78 20.94 -10.20 -8.37
C LEU A 78 20.52 -10.50 -9.83
N GLU A 79 20.65 -11.76 -10.24
CA GLU A 79 20.29 -12.24 -11.58
C GLU A 79 18.84 -11.93 -11.94
N HIS A 80 17.94 -11.98 -10.95
CA HIS A 80 16.53 -11.62 -11.14
C HIS A 80 16.36 -10.23 -11.73
N TRP A 81 17.16 -9.26 -11.25
CA TRP A 81 17.05 -7.86 -11.66
C TRP A 81 17.61 -7.59 -13.06
N GLN A 82 18.51 -8.45 -13.54
CA GLN A 82 19.10 -8.41 -14.88
C GLN A 82 18.15 -9.00 -15.93
N ASP A 83 17.36 -9.99 -15.52
CA ASP A 83 16.45 -10.73 -16.38
C ASP A 83 15.25 -9.92 -16.88
N LYS A 84 14.54 -10.48 -17.85
CA LYS A 84 13.30 -9.90 -18.39
C LYS A 84 12.21 -9.74 -17.33
N GLY A 85 12.21 -10.57 -16.29
CA GLY A 85 11.28 -10.51 -15.15
C GLY A 85 11.70 -9.54 -14.03
N GLY A 86 12.88 -8.92 -14.15
CA GLY A 86 13.43 -7.98 -13.18
C GLY A 86 13.00 -6.54 -13.43
N LEU A 87 13.96 -5.62 -13.43
CA LEU A 87 13.71 -4.18 -13.45
C LEU A 87 12.97 -3.71 -14.73
N LYS A 88 13.05 -4.49 -15.80
CA LYS A 88 12.39 -4.21 -17.09
C LYS A 88 10.93 -4.72 -17.15
N HIS A 89 10.47 -5.47 -16.15
CA HIS A 89 9.10 -5.93 -16.05
C HIS A 89 8.29 -4.99 -15.17
N ALA A 90 7.18 -4.45 -15.69
CA ALA A 90 6.22 -3.69 -14.91
C ALA A 90 5.11 -4.64 -14.45
N PHE A 91 5.21 -5.10 -13.21
CA PHE A 91 4.24 -6.00 -12.58
C PHE A 91 2.89 -5.32 -12.35
N LEU A 92 2.90 -4.08 -11.87
CA LEU A 92 1.71 -3.27 -11.63
C LEU A 92 1.99 -1.80 -11.92
N ASP A 93 1.08 -1.14 -12.64
CA ASP A 93 1.12 0.30 -12.88
C ASP A 93 -0.21 0.91 -12.43
N ALA A 94 -0.19 1.61 -11.28
CA ALA A 94 -1.40 2.14 -10.66
C ALA A 94 -2.12 3.18 -11.52
N SER A 95 -1.43 3.81 -12.48
CA SER A 95 -2.04 4.79 -13.40
C SER A 95 -3.00 4.15 -14.41
N LYS A 96 -2.87 2.84 -14.64
CA LYS A 96 -3.69 2.07 -15.59
C LYS A 96 -4.88 1.38 -14.94
N LEU A 97 -4.99 1.50 -13.62
CA LEU A 97 -6.08 0.90 -12.85
C LEU A 97 -7.37 1.70 -13.03
N SER A 98 -8.46 0.98 -13.24
CA SER A 98 -9.81 1.47 -13.39
C SER A 98 -10.60 1.11 -12.14
N LEU A 99 -11.08 2.14 -11.44
CA LEU A 99 -11.92 2.01 -10.26
C LEU A 99 -13.38 1.84 -10.68
N PRO A 100 -14.22 1.19 -9.84
CA PRO A 100 -15.65 1.11 -10.09
C PRO A 100 -16.23 2.52 -10.22
N PRO A 101 -17.11 2.78 -11.21
CA PRO A 101 -17.74 4.08 -11.35
C PRO A 101 -18.58 4.37 -10.10
N THR A 102 -18.47 5.59 -9.57
CA THR A 102 -19.47 6.12 -8.64
C THR A 102 -20.69 6.53 -9.45
N GLU A 103 -21.87 6.04 -9.07
CA GLU A 103 -23.12 6.53 -9.66
C GLU A 103 -23.23 8.05 -9.43
N PRO A 104 -23.62 8.81 -10.46
CA PRO A 104 -23.82 10.24 -10.32
C PRO A 104 -25.01 10.48 -9.39
N VAL A 105 -24.75 11.04 -8.21
CA VAL A 105 -25.79 11.59 -7.35
C VAL A 105 -26.06 13.02 -7.84
N ASP A 106 -27.31 13.31 -8.17
CA ASP A 106 -27.84 14.66 -8.45
C ASP A 106 -27.11 15.47 -9.54
N GLY A 107 -27.02 14.92 -10.76
CA GLY A 107 -26.58 15.69 -11.94
C GLY A 107 -25.13 16.20 -11.89
N THR A 108 -24.35 15.75 -10.92
CA THR A 108 -22.93 16.07 -10.80
C THR A 108 -22.13 15.31 -11.86
N PRO A 109 -21.12 15.96 -12.49
CA PRO A 109 -20.30 15.30 -13.51
C PRO A 109 -19.56 14.10 -12.91
N ALA A 110 -19.30 13.09 -13.75
CA ALA A 110 -18.59 11.89 -13.35
C ALA A 110 -17.27 12.22 -12.64
N VAL A 111 -17.15 11.79 -11.40
CA VAL A 111 -15.98 12.03 -10.55
C VAL A 111 -14.86 11.09 -10.98
N SER A 112 -13.75 11.64 -11.47
CA SER A 112 -12.56 10.83 -11.75
C SER A 112 -11.97 10.36 -10.43
N GLN A 113 -11.83 9.05 -10.28
CA GLN A 113 -11.26 8.41 -9.12
C GLN A 113 -9.89 7.83 -9.45
N ARG A 114 -8.98 7.84 -8.48
CA ARG A 114 -7.67 7.17 -8.59
C ARG A 114 -7.22 6.63 -7.25
N LEU A 115 -6.32 5.65 -7.30
CA LEU A 115 -5.56 5.21 -6.13
C LEU A 115 -4.23 5.96 -6.07
N ALA A 116 -3.87 6.43 -4.88
CA ALA A 116 -2.59 7.03 -4.56
C ALA A 116 -1.93 6.24 -3.42
N GLY A 117 -0.59 6.22 -3.43
CA GLY A 117 0.21 5.57 -2.39
C GLY A 117 -0.03 4.06 -2.30
N LEU A 118 -0.42 3.41 -3.39
CA LEU A 118 -0.77 1.98 -3.41
C LEU A 118 0.38 1.12 -2.87
N GLN A 119 0.07 0.29 -1.88
CA GLN A 119 0.96 -0.72 -1.33
C GLN A 119 0.37 -2.12 -1.50
N LEU A 120 1.15 -3.03 -2.08
CA LEU A 120 0.79 -4.44 -2.14
C LEU A 120 0.89 -5.02 -0.72
N LEU A 121 -0.15 -5.70 -0.25
CA LEU A 121 -0.15 -6.30 1.08
C LEU A 121 0.24 -7.78 1.00
N ARG A 122 -0.49 -8.55 0.19
CA ARG A 122 -0.26 -9.99 0.00
C ARG A 122 -0.94 -10.53 -1.26
N PRO A 123 -0.48 -11.67 -1.77
CA PRO A 123 -1.28 -12.49 -2.66
C PRO A 123 -2.62 -12.84 -1.99
N PHE A 124 -3.70 -12.76 -2.77
CA PHE A 124 -5.05 -13.03 -2.27
C PHE A 124 -5.92 -13.57 -3.40
N SER A 125 -6.40 -14.82 -3.26
CA SER A 125 -7.05 -15.55 -4.35
C SER A 125 -6.14 -15.60 -5.60
N ASN A 126 -6.70 -15.38 -6.79
CA ASN A 126 -6.00 -15.19 -8.07
C ASN A 126 -5.53 -13.74 -8.31
N GLY A 127 -5.31 -12.96 -7.25
CA GLY A 127 -4.91 -11.57 -7.37
C GLY A 127 -4.13 -11.10 -6.16
N TRP A 128 -4.23 -9.81 -5.88
CA TRP A 128 -3.51 -9.16 -4.80
C TRP A 128 -4.45 -8.30 -3.97
N LEU A 129 -4.31 -8.42 -2.66
CA LEU A 129 -4.89 -7.49 -1.71
C LEU A 129 -3.94 -6.30 -1.57
N VAL A 130 -4.48 -5.09 -1.71
CA VAL A 130 -3.72 -3.85 -1.67
C VAL A 130 -4.35 -2.86 -0.70
N ALA A 131 -3.53 -2.02 -0.09
CA ALA A 131 -3.97 -0.83 0.62
C ALA A 131 -3.60 0.41 -0.19
N ALA A 132 -4.51 1.38 -0.24
CA ALA A 132 -4.27 2.63 -0.95
C ALA A 132 -5.13 3.75 -0.40
N GLN A 133 -4.76 4.97 -0.74
CA GLN A 133 -5.64 6.12 -0.60
C GLN A 133 -6.46 6.29 -1.89
N LYS A 134 -7.77 6.26 -1.76
CA LYS A 134 -8.71 6.60 -2.84
C LYS A 134 -8.92 8.11 -2.88
N HIS A 135 -8.57 8.69 -4.01
CA HIS A 135 -8.86 10.09 -4.35
C HIS A 135 -10.02 10.18 -5.31
N ALA A 136 -10.77 11.26 -5.18
CA ALA A 136 -11.89 11.62 -6.03
C ALA A 136 -11.74 13.09 -6.43
N THR A 137 -11.97 13.43 -7.70
CA THR A 137 -12.02 14.85 -8.11
C THR A 137 -13.09 15.59 -7.32
N ASN A 138 -12.77 16.81 -6.89
CA ASN A 138 -13.67 17.69 -6.12
C ASN A 138 -13.98 17.26 -4.68
N VAL A 139 -13.18 16.35 -4.09
CA VAL A 139 -13.24 16.05 -2.66
C VAL A 139 -11.96 16.53 -1.98
N GLN A 140 -12.08 17.29 -0.88
CA GLN A 140 -10.93 17.87 -0.16
C GLN A 140 -10.08 16.83 0.58
N SER A 141 -10.69 15.72 1.01
CA SER A 141 -10.01 14.59 1.68
C SER A 141 -10.23 13.30 0.91
N GLY A 142 -9.19 12.47 0.82
CA GLY A 142 -9.32 11.11 0.31
C GLY A 142 -10.00 10.18 1.32
N SER A 143 -10.03 8.89 1.01
CA SER A 143 -10.28 7.84 1.99
C SER A 143 -9.21 6.77 1.87
N TYR A 144 -8.91 6.05 2.93
CA TYR A 144 -8.09 4.85 2.83
C TYR A 144 -8.99 3.65 2.52
N CYS A 145 -8.48 2.69 1.75
CA CYS A 145 -9.25 1.52 1.35
C CYS A 145 -8.38 0.27 1.24
N LEU A 146 -9.02 -0.86 1.48
CA LEU A 146 -8.58 -2.16 1.02
C LEU A 146 -9.21 -2.44 -0.35
N ALA A 147 -8.37 -2.82 -1.30
CA ALA A 147 -8.80 -3.14 -2.64
C ALA A 147 -8.20 -4.46 -3.11
N TYR A 148 -8.87 -5.08 -4.07
CA TYR A 148 -8.42 -6.28 -4.76
C TYR A 148 -8.11 -5.94 -6.21
N ILE A 149 -6.98 -6.44 -6.68
CA ILE A 149 -6.55 -6.36 -8.07
C ILE A 149 -6.38 -7.79 -8.57
N PRO A 150 -7.16 -8.24 -9.58
CA PRO A 150 -6.97 -9.54 -10.19
C PRO A 150 -5.66 -9.58 -10.99
N PHE A 151 -5.03 -10.74 -11.04
CA PHE A 151 -3.86 -10.98 -11.87
C PHE A 151 -4.11 -12.18 -12.76
N SER A 152 -3.73 -12.04 -14.02
CA SER A 152 -3.73 -13.15 -14.96
C SER A 152 -2.33 -13.75 -15.05
N GLN A 153 -2.26 -15.07 -15.06
CA GLN A 153 -1.05 -15.79 -15.42
C GLN A 153 -0.99 -15.90 -16.94
N ILE A 154 0.02 -15.28 -17.55
CA ILE A 154 0.31 -15.43 -18.98
C ILE A 154 1.34 -16.56 -19.13
N HIS A 155 1.20 -17.38 -20.18
CA HIS A 155 2.06 -18.52 -20.52
C HIS A 155 3.53 -18.28 -20.11
N GLY A 156 4.07 -19.13 -19.22
CA GLY A 156 5.43 -19.00 -18.69
C GLY A 156 5.58 -18.19 -17.39
N HIS A 157 4.58 -18.23 -16.50
CA HIS A 157 4.59 -17.67 -15.11
C HIS A 157 4.59 -16.14 -14.97
N VAL A 158 4.52 -15.38 -16.06
CA VAL A 158 4.50 -13.91 -15.96
C VAL A 158 3.11 -13.45 -15.53
N LEU A 159 3.02 -12.91 -14.33
CA LEU A 159 1.81 -12.34 -13.77
C LEU A 159 1.63 -10.91 -14.30
N THR A 160 0.46 -10.62 -14.87
CA THR A 160 0.11 -9.25 -15.28
C THR A 160 -1.12 -8.78 -14.52
N ALA A 161 -1.00 -7.60 -13.90
CA ALA A 161 -2.12 -6.94 -13.25
C ALA A 161 -3.23 -6.67 -14.25
N GLU A 162 -4.45 -7.11 -13.94
CA GLU A 162 -5.61 -6.65 -14.66
C GLU A 162 -5.89 -5.18 -14.33
N ARG A 163 -6.54 -4.47 -15.26
CA ARG A 163 -6.86 -3.05 -15.05
C ARG A 163 -8.01 -2.85 -14.08
N ALA A 164 -8.82 -3.88 -13.79
CA ALA A 164 -9.97 -3.77 -12.93
C ALA A 164 -9.57 -3.75 -11.44
N VAL A 165 -10.21 -2.90 -10.65
CA VAL A 165 -10.04 -2.85 -9.19
C VAL A 165 -11.38 -3.03 -8.52
N THR A 166 -11.44 -3.87 -7.48
CA THR A 166 -12.61 -3.98 -6.60
C THR A 166 -12.27 -3.39 -5.23
N ILE A 167 -13.03 -2.41 -4.76
CA ILE A 167 -12.88 -1.89 -3.39
C ILE A 167 -13.60 -2.85 -2.45
N LEU A 168 -12.85 -3.46 -1.53
CA LEU A 168 -13.39 -4.41 -0.54
C LEU A 168 -13.88 -3.70 0.71
N GLU A 169 -13.15 -2.68 1.15
CA GLU A 169 -13.50 -1.96 2.35
C GLU A 169 -12.94 -0.53 2.32
N HIS A 170 -13.76 0.42 2.76
CA HIS A 170 -13.32 1.76 3.09
C HIS A 170 -12.92 1.82 4.56
N LEU A 171 -11.66 2.13 4.83
CA LEU A 171 -11.13 2.29 6.18
C LEU A 171 -11.64 3.61 6.76
N PRO A 172 -12.12 3.63 8.03
CA PRO A 172 -12.62 4.85 8.65
C PRO A 172 -11.56 5.96 8.71
N VAL A 173 -11.94 7.16 8.29
CA VAL A 173 -11.12 8.37 8.27
C VAL A 173 -11.90 9.55 8.86
N HIS A 174 -11.20 10.62 9.23
CA HIS A 174 -11.80 11.88 9.62
C HIS A 174 -12.46 12.56 8.41
N LEU A 175 -13.80 12.66 8.41
CA LEU A 175 -14.58 13.33 7.37
C LEU A 175 -15.03 14.71 7.89
N SER A 176 -14.20 15.74 7.70
CA SER A 176 -14.56 17.18 7.77
C SER A 176 -14.81 17.85 9.14
N GLU A 177 -14.62 19.18 9.15
CA GLU A 177 -14.25 20.13 10.22
C GLU A 177 -15.33 20.46 11.27
N ASN A 178 -16.54 19.91 11.13
CA ASN A 178 -17.71 20.39 11.89
C ASN A 178 -17.96 19.67 13.22
N ILE A 179 -17.14 18.69 13.62
CA ILE A 179 -17.35 17.91 14.86
C ILE A 179 -15.98 17.66 15.53
N GLN A 180 -15.58 18.59 16.39
CA GLN A 180 -14.19 18.74 16.85
C GLN A 180 -13.75 17.76 17.97
N HIS A 181 -14.65 17.02 18.63
CA HIS A 181 -14.31 16.50 19.97
C HIS A 181 -14.13 14.98 20.09
N LEU A 182 -14.39 14.18 19.03
CA LEU A 182 -14.38 12.71 19.11
C LEU A 182 -13.40 12.03 18.14
N TRP A 183 -12.72 12.79 17.27
CA TRP A 183 -12.07 12.24 16.08
C TRP A 183 -10.61 12.65 15.90
N HIS A 184 -10.00 13.26 16.92
CA HIS A 184 -8.56 13.56 16.91
C HIS A 184 -7.70 12.31 16.72
N ASP A 185 -8.23 11.10 16.96
CA ASP A 185 -7.53 9.82 16.81
C ASP A 185 -7.74 9.12 15.46
N LEU A 186 -8.41 9.78 14.51
CA LEU A 186 -8.58 9.23 13.17
C LEU A 186 -7.59 9.81 12.15
N PRO A 187 -7.25 9.02 11.12
CA PRO A 187 -6.44 9.51 10.02
C PRO A 187 -7.23 10.45 9.12
N SER A 188 -6.53 11.43 8.56
CA SER A 188 -7.12 12.56 7.83
C SER A 188 -7.23 12.30 6.32
N ALA A 189 -6.43 11.38 5.78
CA ALA A 189 -6.35 11.04 4.37
C ALA A 189 -6.09 12.26 3.47
N HIS A 190 -5.17 13.13 3.86
CA HIS A 190 -4.72 14.27 3.04
C HIS A 190 -3.43 14.00 2.24
N ILE A 191 -2.77 12.87 2.47
CA ILE A 191 -1.41 12.64 1.98
C ILE A 191 -1.36 11.50 1.00
N ASN A 192 -0.67 11.71 -0.11
CA ASN A 192 -0.58 10.78 -1.23
C ASN A 192 0.38 9.59 -1.01
N HIS A 193 1.01 9.48 0.17
CA HIS A 193 2.12 8.57 0.45
C HIS A 193 2.01 7.90 1.85
N PRO A 194 0.86 7.31 2.21
CA PRO A 194 0.78 6.48 3.41
C PRO A 194 1.75 5.29 3.31
N ARG A 195 2.22 4.81 4.46
CA ARG A 195 2.84 3.48 4.58
C ARG A 195 1.88 2.55 5.28
N PHE A 196 1.91 1.29 4.88
CA PHE A 196 1.12 0.24 5.47
C PHE A 196 2.01 -0.90 5.95
N ALA A 197 1.59 -1.62 6.97
CA ALA A 197 2.19 -2.87 7.38
C ALA A 197 1.08 -3.85 7.73
N LEU A 198 1.19 -5.10 7.27
CA LEU A 198 0.21 -6.13 7.56
C LEU A 198 0.78 -7.06 8.64
N SER A 199 -0.03 -7.41 9.64
CA SER A 199 0.39 -8.38 10.64
C SER A 199 0.59 -9.78 10.01
N PRO A 200 1.45 -10.64 10.56
CA PRO A 200 1.70 -11.99 10.03
C PRO A 200 0.43 -12.85 9.90
N ASN A 201 -0.51 -12.67 10.83
CA ASN A 201 -1.81 -13.36 10.81
C ASN A 201 -2.86 -12.69 9.89
N ASN A 202 -2.51 -11.61 9.19
CA ASN A 202 -3.36 -10.86 8.26
C ASN A 202 -4.62 -10.24 8.89
N SER A 203 -4.63 -10.07 10.21
CA SER A 203 -5.80 -9.58 10.95
C SER A 203 -5.70 -8.10 11.33
N LEU A 204 -4.50 -7.51 11.28
CA LEU A 204 -4.24 -6.13 11.60
C LEU A 204 -3.52 -5.45 10.44
N LEU A 205 -3.86 -4.19 10.21
CA LEU A 205 -3.18 -3.29 9.30
C LEU A 205 -2.72 -2.07 10.08
N ALA A 206 -1.42 -1.88 10.19
CA ALA A 206 -0.88 -0.63 10.68
C ALA A 206 -0.73 0.34 9.51
N MET A 207 -0.90 1.63 9.77
CA MET A 207 -0.77 2.69 8.77
C MET A 207 -0.05 3.89 9.38
N SER A 208 0.90 4.48 8.64
CA SER A 208 1.51 5.75 9.03
C SER A 208 1.12 6.87 8.08
N GLU A 209 0.71 8.01 8.64
CA GLU A 209 0.33 9.23 7.93
C GLU A 209 1.27 10.39 8.31
N ASN A 210 1.90 11.05 7.33
CA ASN A 210 2.85 12.15 7.54
C ASN A 210 2.17 13.52 7.79
N VAL A 211 2.09 13.95 9.04
CA VAL A 211 1.62 15.30 9.32
C VAL A 211 2.63 16.31 8.79
N ALA A 212 2.22 17.04 7.75
CA ALA A 212 3.01 18.11 7.17
C ALA A 212 3.38 19.12 8.26
N SER A 213 4.68 19.36 8.41
CA SER A 213 5.16 20.42 9.30
C SER A 213 4.73 21.77 8.73
N SER A 214 4.20 22.65 9.59
CA SER A 214 3.92 24.04 9.24
C SER A 214 5.20 24.86 9.01
N THR A 215 6.37 24.35 9.43
CA THR A 215 7.68 25.00 9.31
C THR A 215 8.69 24.10 8.59
N PRO A 216 9.47 24.61 7.62
CA PRO A 216 10.46 23.82 6.88
C PRO A 216 11.58 23.21 7.73
N ALA A 217 11.82 23.76 8.93
CA ALA A 217 12.93 23.40 9.81
C ALA A 217 12.58 22.30 10.83
N SER A 218 11.30 21.94 10.98
CA SER A 218 10.89 20.90 11.92
C SER A 218 10.85 19.54 11.22
N PRO A 219 11.35 18.48 11.86
CA PRO A 219 11.29 17.15 11.29
C PRO A 219 9.83 16.75 11.04
N SER A 220 9.57 16.09 9.92
CA SER A 220 8.21 15.62 9.61
C SER A 220 7.72 14.69 10.72
N THR A 221 6.46 14.79 11.12
CA THR A 221 5.91 13.93 12.17
C THR A 221 4.95 12.94 11.53
N ASN A 222 5.05 11.65 11.86
CA ASN A 222 4.12 10.64 11.38
C ASN A 222 3.19 10.22 12.51
N ARG A 223 1.90 10.10 12.19
CA ARG A 223 0.88 9.52 13.05
C ARG A 223 0.69 8.06 12.68
N VAL A 224 0.62 7.19 13.67
CA VAL A 224 0.51 5.75 13.47
C VAL A 224 -0.86 5.26 13.92
N PHE A 225 -1.54 4.51 13.07
CA PHE A 225 -2.87 3.98 13.28
C PHE A 225 -2.89 2.46 13.09
N LEU A 226 -3.74 1.77 13.84
CA LEU A 226 -3.93 0.34 13.77
C LEU A 226 -5.40 0.03 13.42
N TYR A 227 -5.62 -0.70 12.34
CA TYR A 227 -6.93 -1.19 11.93
C TYR A 227 -7.02 -2.69 12.16
N ARG A 228 -8.20 -3.14 12.60
CA ARG A 228 -8.57 -4.55 12.55
C ARG A 228 -9.22 -4.85 11.21
N LEU A 229 -8.65 -5.81 10.49
CA LEU A 229 -9.13 -6.20 9.17
C LEU A 229 -10.27 -7.24 9.26
N PRO A 230 -11.16 -7.27 8.26
CA PRO A 230 -12.10 -8.36 8.06
C PRO A 230 -11.36 -9.68 7.84
N SER A 231 -12.03 -10.80 8.17
CA SER A 231 -11.53 -12.12 7.83
C SER A 231 -11.41 -12.30 6.32
N ALA A 232 -10.53 -13.21 5.89
CA ALA A 232 -10.40 -13.57 4.48
C ALA A 232 -11.75 -14.01 3.88
N GLU A 233 -12.57 -14.74 4.63
CA GLU A 233 -13.91 -15.16 4.23
C GLU A 233 -14.82 -13.96 3.93
N LYS A 234 -14.88 -12.97 4.82
CA LYS A 234 -15.69 -11.77 4.62
C LYS A 234 -15.21 -10.93 3.44
N LEU A 235 -13.90 -10.84 3.23
CA LEU A 235 -13.31 -10.20 2.05
C LEU A 235 -13.67 -10.97 0.77
N MET A 236 -13.63 -12.31 0.81
CA MET A 236 -14.03 -13.16 -0.31
C MET A 236 -15.52 -13.06 -0.62
N ASP A 237 -16.39 -12.96 0.38
CA ASP A 237 -17.83 -12.75 0.18
C ASP A 237 -18.11 -11.42 -0.51
N THR A 238 -17.34 -10.39 -0.19
CA THR A 238 -17.41 -9.09 -0.88
C THR A 238 -16.92 -9.19 -2.35
N LEU A 239 -16.02 -10.13 -2.64
CA LEU A 239 -15.54 -10.40 -4.00
C LEU A 239 -16.46 -11.25 -4.85
N LYS A 240 -17.30 -12.11 -4.24
CA LYS A 240 -18.26 -12.95 -4.98
C LYS A 240 -19.25 -12.03 -5.69
N PRO A 241 -19.25 -11.96 -7.04
CA PRO A 241 -20.30 -11.24 -7.75
C PRO A 241 -21.62 -11.96 -7.47
N GLN A 242 -22.66 -11.21 -7.12
CA GLN A 242 -24.04 -11.72 -7.03
C GLN A 242 -24.39 -12.50 -8.31
N HIS A 243 -24.45 -13.82 -8.21
CA HIS A 243 -24.92 -14.67 -9.30
C HIS A 243 -26.39 -14.31 -9.58
N PRO A 244 -26.86 -14.22 -10.84
CA PRO A 244 -28.26 -13.93 -11.16
C PRO A 244 -29.28 -14.89 -10.51
N LEU A 245 -28.82 -16.07 -10.07
CA LEU A 245 -29.63 -17.07 -9.37
C LEU A 245 -29.76 -16.79 -7.87
N LEU A 246 -28.82 -16.05 -7.26
CA LEU A 246 -28.86 -15.65 -5.85
C LEU A 246 -29.65 -14.33 -5.64
N GLN A 247 -29.81 -13.51 -6.69
CA GLN A 247 -30.71 -12.34 -6.66
C GLN A 247 -32.17 -12.70 -6.29
N LYS A 248 -32.60 -13.95 -6.51
CA LYS A 248 -33.95 -14.41 -6.13
C LYS A 248 -34.07 -14.89 -4.68
N LEU A 249 -32.96 -15.01 -3.93
CA LEU A 249 -32.94 -15.56 -2.58
C LEU A 249 -32.66 -14.54 -1.47
N GLU A 250 -32.17 -13.34 -1.82
CA GLU A 250 -31.78 -12.32 -0.83
C GLU A 250 -32.58 -11.01 -0.97
N ALA A 251 -33.84 -11.12 -1.40
CA ALA A 251 -34.81 -10.12 -0.97
C ALA A 251 -35.04 -10.34 0.52
N GLU A 252 -34.71 -9.33 1.32
CA GLU A 252 -34.87 -9.23 2.78
C GLU A 252 -33.73 -9.81 3.63
N GLN A 253 -32.80 -8.93 4.05
CA GLN A 253 -32.66 -8.66 5.48
C GLN A 253 -31.95 -7.34 5.76
N GLU A 254 -32.66 -6.46 6.46
CA GLU A 254 -32.22 -5.18 6.99
C GLU A 254 -30.92 -5.32 7.81
N SER A 255 -29.88 -4.62 7.40
CA SER A 255 -28.69 -4.46 8.24
C SER A 255 -28.95 -3.39 9.30
N LYS A 256 -29.34 -3.85 10.49
CA LYS A 256 -29.14 -3.17 11.79
C LYS A 256 -27.78 -2.46 11.79
N TYR A 257 -27.78 -1.17 12.14
CA TYR A 257 -26.58 -0.31 12.27
C TYR A 257 -25.34 -1.06 12.77
N GLN A 258 -24.43 -1.42 11.84
CA GLN A 258 -23.10 -1.90 12.22
C GLN A 258 -22.21 -0.68 12.48
N ILE A 259 -21.88 -0.44 13.74
CA ILE A 259 -20.86 0.55 14.09
C ILE A 259 -19.55 0.09 13.46
N LYS A 260 -19.03 0.86 12.49
CA LYS A 260 -17.71 0.60 11.91
C LYS A 260 -16.66 0.70 13.02
N ARG A 261 -15.79 -0.31 13.12
CA ARG A 261 -14.68 -0.30 14.08
C ARG A 261 -13.71 0.82 13.71
N LEU A 262 -13.53 1.79 14.61
CA LEU A 262 -12.57 2.86 14.43
C LEU A 262 -11.14 2.31 14.60
N PRO A 263 -10.14 2.86 13.87
CA PRO A 263 -8.75 2.54 14.14
C PRO A 263 -8.32 3.00 15.53
N THR A 264 -7.31 2.33 16.07
CA THR A 264 -6.62 2.74 17.29
C THR A 264 -5.42 3.60 16.91
N SER A 265 -5.32 4.81 17.46
CA SER A 265 -4.13 5.66 17.34
C SER A 265 -3.03 5.12 18.27
N LEU A 266 -1.86 4.81 17.73
CA LEU A 266 -0.69 4.39 18.51
C LEU A 266 0.17 5.58 18.96
N GLY A 267 -0.07 6.76 18.40
CA GLY A 267 0.65 7.99 18.72
C GLY A 267 1.42 8.56 17.53
N THR A 268 2.51 9.27 17.83
CA THR A 268 3.34 9.97 16.85
C THR A 268 4.82 9.59 16.94
N ILE A 269 5.50 9.65 15.80
CA ILE A 269 6.96 9.47 15.69
C ILE A 269 7.54 10.56 14.79
N SER A 270 8.68 11.14 15.19
CA SER A 270 9.39 12.16 14.41
C SER A 270 10.32 11.55 13.37
N GLY A 271 10.48 12.25 12.25
CA GLY A 271 11.28 11.82 11.10
C GLY A 271 10.44 11.17 10.02
N LYS A 272 11.01 11.03 8.81
CA LYS A 272 10.38 10.34 7.68
C LYS A 272 10.44 8.84 7.92
N VAL A 273 9.29 8.14 7.86
CA VAL A 273 9.23 6.68 7.97
C VAL A 273 9.97 6.04 6.80
N LEU A 274 11.02 5.29 7.13
CA LEU A 274 11.88 4.53 6.21
C LEU A 274 11.46 3.07 6.17
N ASP A 275 11.09 2.50 7.31
CA ASP A 275 10.62 1.13 7.43
C ASP A 275 9.44 1.05 8.41
N PHE A 276 8.52 0.11 8.15
CA PHE A 276 7.31 -0.04 8.92
C PHE A 276 6.82 -1.49 8.88
N THR A 277 6.95 -2.19 10.00
CA THR A 277 6.82 -3.65 10.04
C THR A 277 5.99 -4.12 11.23
N PHE A 278 5.48 -5.35 11.10
CA PHE A 278 5.00 -6.13 12.23
C PHE A 278 6.00 -7.25 12.51
N GLU A 279 6.29 -7.45 13.78
CA GLU A 279 7.14 -8.54 14.24
C GLU A 279 6.44 -9.34 15.35
N SER A 280 6.73 -10.63 15.40
CA SER A 280 6.33 -11.49 16.50
C SER A 280 7.44 -11.46 17.54
N ILE A 281 7.15 -11.03 18.77
CA ILE A 281 8.17 -10.87 19.82
C ILE A 281 8.74 -12.22 20.27
N GLU A 282 7.91 -13.27 20.22
CA GLU A 282 8.28 -14.63 20.58
C GLU A 282 7.96 -15.62 19.45
N SER A 283 8.55 -16.81 19.51
CA SER A 283 8.22 -17.91 18.59
C SER A 283 7.03 -18.68 19.15
N GLY A 284 5.82 -18.32 18.71
CA GLY A 284 4.59 -18.98 19.14
C GLY A 284 3.37 -18.48 18.38
N ALA A 285 2.28 -19.24 18.38
CA ALA A 285 1.03 -18.83 17.73
C ALA A 285 0.27 -17.74 18.52
N SER A 286 0.63 -17.54 19.79
CA SER A 286 0.04 -16.56 20.73
C SER A 286 1.05 -15.54 21.23
N SER A 287 2.13 -15.32 20.47
CA SER A 287 3.14 -14.33 20.81
C SER A 287 2.57 -12.92 20.62
N PRO A 288 2.88 -11.99 21.53
CA PRO A 288 2.47 -10.61 21.35
C PRO A 288 3.10 -10.03 20.08
N LEU A 289 2.30 -9.28 19.33
CA LEU A 289 2.74 -8.62 18.11
C LEU A 289 3.36 -7.26 18.46
N ALA A 290 4.44 -6.92 17.78
CA ALA A 290 5.03 -5.59 17.82
C ALA A 290 4.78 -4.89 16.49
N VAL A 291 4.46 -3.59 16.53
CA VAL A 291 4.53 -2.69 15.38
C VAL A 291 5.78 -1.85 15.54
N THR A 292 6.65 -1.83 14.55
CA THR A 292 7.87 -1.00 14.56
C THR A 292 7.86 -0.02 13.41
N ALA A 293 8.08 1.26 13.73
CA ALA A 293 8.34 2.31 12.76
C ALA A 293 9.78 2.79 12.90
N VAL A 294 10.54 2.71 11.81
CA VAL A 294 11.88 3.25 11.71
C VAL A 294 11.83 4.52 10.87
N THR A 295 12.40 5.60 11.38
CA THR A 295 12.56 6.87 10.69
C THR A 295 14.03 7.18 10.43
N ASP A 296 14.28 8.27 9.71
CA ASP A 296 15.61 8.86 9.57
C ASP A 296 16.18 9.44 10.88
N ILE A 297 15.40 9.48 11.96
CA ILE A 297 15.82 10.03 13.27
C ILE A 297 15.89 8.96 14.36
N GLY A 298 15.11 7.87 14.26
CA GLY A 298 15.13 6.80 15.25
C GLY A 298 14.09 5.73 14.96
N ALA A 299 13.87 4.82 15.92
CA ALA A 299 12.85 3.78 15.81
C ALA A 299 11.92 3.83 17.02
N MET A 300 10.64 3.51 16.82
CA MET A 300 9.67 3.32 17.89
C MET A 300 8.93 2.00 17.67
N THR A 301 8.79 1.25 18.76
CA THR A 301 8.10 -0.04 18.76
C THR A 301 6.94 -0.01 19.74
N TRP A 302 5.77 -0.42 19.27
CA TRP A 302 4.56 -0.60 20.08
C TRP A 302 4.28 -2.09 20.24
N THR A 303 4.34 -2.58 21.47
CA THR A 303 3.93 -3.95 21.79
C THR A 303 2.41 -4.00 21.98
N LEU A 304 1.75 -4.83 21.18
CA LEU A 304 0.34 -5.14 21.28
C LEU A 304 0.19 -6.28 22.28
N LEU A 305 -0.28 -5.95 23.48
CA LEU A 305 -0.65 -6.94 24.48
C LEU A 305 -2.03 -7.48 24.10
N ASP A 306 -2.13 -8.79 23.88
CA ASP A 306 -3.40 -9.47 23.70
C ASP A 306 -4.28 -9.25 24.94
N ASN A 307 -5.52 -8.81 24.71
CA ASN A 307 -6.63 -8.94 25.65
C ASN A 307 -7.63 -9.95 25.08
#